data_AF-A0A967ALA9-F1
#
_entry.id   AF-A0A967ALA9-F1
#
_cell.length_a   1.000
_cell.length_b   1.000
_cell.length_c   1.000
_cell.angle_alpha   90.00
_cell.angle_beta   90.00
_cell.angle_gamma   90.00
#
_symmetry.space_group_name_H-M   'P 1'
#
loop_
_entity.id
_entity.type
_entity.pdbx_description
1 polymer ?
#
loop_
_entity_poly.entity_id
_entity_poly.type
_entity_poly.pdbx_seq_one_letter_code
_entity_poly.pdbx_strand_id
1 'polypeptide(L)'
;MEVGIALNIILSLWIIPTYLGKKRKIGFTWSLVACVFLTPILGVIITLLSPKLPEYKKESIRKRKELKSINNRFKEELLNYENKLDDLKDLKDKGILTQDEFNQKSAKLKADKTKKEVEQTAEYKKLKDLYDDGILTKEEFESKTKNLFQKFKNINNIKVNLYGQWLSEDMVYLFNMDNSFKFYPKNTKESIYKSGHWKIIDKNTIIVNYNKRSVLKIKEITENKLVYLYENKKHILQKIN
;
A
#
# COMPACT_ATOMS: atom_id res chain seq x y z
N MET A 1 19.34 -13.56 -46.90
CA MET A 1 19.76 -14.30 -45.68
C MET A 1 19.34 -13.55 -44.42
N GLU A 2 19.59 -12.24 -44.36
CA GLU A 2 19.28 -11.39 -43.20
C GLU A 2 17.79 -11.36 -42.80
N VAL A 3 16.87 -11.31 -43.76
CA VAL A 3 15.42 -11.30 -43.49
C VAL A 3 14.95 -12.58 -42.79
N GLY A 4 15.51 -13.74 -43.17
CA GLY A 4 15.16 -15.03 -42.56
C GLY A 4 15.62 -15.14 -41.12
N ILE A 5 16.80 -14.58 -40.82
CA ILE A 5 17.35 -14.54 -39.46
C ILE A 5 16.51 -13.61 -38.58
N ALA A 6 16.15 -12.43 -39.09
CA ALA A 6 15.31 -11.48 -38.36
C ALA A 6 13.92 -12.07 -38.03
N LEU A 7 13.28 -12.75 -38.98
CA LEU A 7 11.96 -13.37 -38.78
C LEU A 7 12.01 -14.49 -37.72
N ASN A 8 13.08 -15.27 -37.72
CA ASN A 8 13.31 -16.34 -36.75
C ASN A 8 13.45 -15.78 -35.32
N ILE A 9 14.22 -14.70 -35.14
CA ILE A 9 14.41 -14.02 -33.85
C ILE A 9 13.09 -13.43 -33.33
N ILE A 10 12.29 -12.81 -34.20
CA ILE A 10 10.99 -12.23 -33.81
C ILE A 10 10.01 -13.32 -33.34
N LEU A 11 9.97 -14.45 -34.05
CA LEU A 11 9.11 -15.58 -33.68
C LEU A 11 9.50 -16.16 -32.31
N SER A 12 10.79 -16.43 -32.10
CA SER A 12 11.31 -17.10 -30.90
C SER A 12 11.26 -16.23 -29.65
N LEU A 13 11.53 -14.93 -29.76
CA LEU A 13 11.56 -14.02 -28.61
C LEU A 13 10.18 -13.44 -28.27
N TRP A 14 9.33 -13.23 -29.26
CA TRP A 14 8.12 -12.44 -29.06
C TRP A 14 6.83 -13.22 -29.32
N ILE A 15 6.63 -13.71 -30.54
CA ILE A 15 5.32 -14.26 -30.95
C ILE A 15 5.00 -15.54 -30.18
N ILE A 16 5.92 -16.53 -30.19
CA ILE A 16 5.68 -17.84 -29.58
C ILE A 16 5.49 -17.73 -28.06
N PRO A 17 6.40 -17.10 -27.29
CA PRO A 17 6.26 -17.05 -25.84
C PRO A 17 5.03 -16.22 -25.41
N THR A 18 4.71 -15.15 -26.15
CA THR A 18 3.61 -14.25 -25.82
C THR A 18 2.24 -14.87 -26.07
N TYR A 19 2.02 -15.48 -27.24
CA TYR A 19 0.70 -15.97 -27.62
C TYR A 19 0.45 -17.42 -27.17
N LEU A 20 1.48 -18.28 -27.23
CA LEU A 20 1.38 -19.69 -26.85
C LEU A 20 1.83 -19.91 -25.39
N GLY A 21 3.03 -19.45 -25.04
CA GLY A 21 3.62 -19.67 -23.71
C GLY A 21 2.74 -19.16 -22.56
N LYS A 22 2.22 -17.93 -22.65
CA LYS A 22 1.37 -17.32 -21.60
C LYS A 22 0.07 -18.08 -21.30
N LYS A 23 -0.43 -18.90 -22.24
CA LYS A 23 -1.69 -19.65 -22.09
C LYS A 23 -1.48 -21.07 -21.54
N ARG A 24 -0.23 -21.51 -21.38
CA ARG A 24 0.17 -22.86 -20.96
C ARG A 24 0.86 -22.84 -19.59
N LYS A 25 0.98 -23.99 -18.94
CA LYS A 25 1.60 -24.10 -17.60
C LYS A 25 3.08 -23.72 -17.61
N ILE A 26 3.79 -23.98 -18.72
CA ILE A 26 5.19 -23.57 -18.92
C ILE A 26 5.37 -22.05 -18.77
N GLY A 27 4.36 -21.27 -19.16
CA GLY A 27 4.39 -19.82 -19.04
C GLY A 27 5.29 -19.15 -20.09
N PHE A 28 5.35 -17.81 -20.04
CA PHE A 28 6.13 -17.01 -20.98
C PHE A 28 7.63 -17.32 -20.87
N THR A 29 8.18 -17.26 -19.66
CA THR A 29 9.63 -17.31 -19.43
C THR A 29 10.23 -18.64 -19.88
N TRP A 30 9.60 -19.77 -19.54
CA TRP A 30 10.12 -21.08 -19.95
C TRP A 30 9.86 -21.38 -21.43
N SER A 31 8.80 -20.83 -22.02
CA SER A 31 8.58 -20.91 -23.47
C SER A 31 9.65 -20.11 -24.23
N LEU A 32 10.04 -18.93 -23.73
CA LEU A 32 11.14 -18.13 -24.27
C LEU A 32 12.47 -18.87 -24.13
N VAL A 33 12.79 -19.40 -22.95
CA VAL A 33 14.01 -20.20 -22.73
C VAL A 33 14.05 -21.38 -23.69
N ALA A 34 12.95 -22.11 -23.87
CA ALA A 34 12.87 -23.21 -24.82
C ALA A 34 13.10 -22.75 -26.27
N CYS A 35 12.61 -21.57 -26.68
CA CYS A 35 12.80 -21.06 -28.04
C CYS A 35 14.18 -20.43 -28.30
N VAL A 36 14.91 -20.04 -27.25
CA VAL A 36 16.26 -19.45 -27.36
C VAL A 36 17.35 -20.52 -27.29
N PHE A 37 17.19 -21.50 -26.38
CA PHE A 37 18.17 -22.58 -26.21
C PHE A 37 17.96 -23.73 -27.18
N LEU A 38 16.71 -23.98 -27.59
CA LEU A 38 16.42 -24.91 -28.68
C LEU A 38 16.03 -24.10 -29.91
N THR A 39 16.05 -24.75 -31.08
CA THR A 39 15.53 -24.12 -32.29
C THR A 39 14.06 -23.70 -32.08
N PRO A 40 13.60 -22.60 -32.70
CA PRO A 40 12.23 -22.10 -32.50
C PRO A 40 11.16 -23.16 -32.76
N ILE A 41 11.40 -24.05 -33.74
CA ILE A 41 10.51 -25.16 -34.09
C ILE A 41 10.37 -26.11 -32.89
N LEU A 42 11.47 -26.52 -32.27
CA LEU A 42 11.45 -27.36 -31.07
C LEU A 42 10.81 -26.64 -29.88
N GLY A 43 11.10 -25.35 -29.71
CA GLY A 43 10.48 -24.50 -28.70
C GLY A 43 8.95 -24.44 -28.82
N VAL A 44 8.41 -24.37 -30.04
CA VAL A 44 6.97 -24.44 -30.30
C VAL A 44 6.40 -25.79 -29.89
N ILE A 45 7.03 -26.90 -30.30
CA ILE A 45 6.56 -28.27 -29.99
C ILE A 45 6.47 -28.45 -28.47
N ILE A 46 7.54 -28.10 -27.73
CA ILE A 46 7.57 -28.18 -26.27
C ILE A 46 6.47 -27.29 -25.65
N THR A 47 6.30 -26.07 -26.16
CA THR A 47 5.26 -25.15 -25.67
C THR A 47 3.85 -25.69 -25.90
N LEU A 48 3.60 -26.39 -27.01
CA LEU A 48 2.30 -26.98 -27.34
C LEU A 48 1.98 -28.24 -26.54
N LEU A 49 2.99 -29.08 -26.28
CA LEU A 49 2.90 -30.26 -25.41
C LEU A 49 2.63 -29.87 -23.95
N SER A 50 3.06 -28.68 -23.53
CA SER A 50 2.73 -28.17 -22.20
C SER A 50 1.20 -28.06 -22.01
N PRO A 51 0.65 -28.54 -20.89
CA PRO A 51 -0.79 -28.49 -20.64
C PRO A 51 -1.30 -27.04 -20.55
N LYS A 52 -2.57 -26.83 -20.94
CA LYS A 52 -3.24 -25.54 -20.79
C LYS A 52 -3.36 -25.16 -19.31
N LEU A 53 -3.35 -23.87 -19.04
CA LEU A 53 -3.64 -23.36 -17.69
C LEU A 53 -5.07 -23.73 -17.29
N PRO A 54 -5.28 -24.30 -16.08
CA PRO A 54 -6.62 -24.59 -15.60
C PRO A 54 -7.40 -23.30 -15.36
N GLU A 55 -8.73 -23.38 -15.44
CA GLU A 55 -9.63 -22.22 -15.46
C GLU A 55 -9.53 -21.38 -14.18
N TYR A 56 -9.53 -22.01 -13.01
CA TYR A 56 -9.32 -21.34 -11.72
C TYR A 56 -8.04 -20.48 -11.66
N LYS A 57 -6.97 -20.94 -12.34
CA LYS A 57 -5.70 -20.21 -12.41
C LYS A 57 -5.78 -19.02 -13.36
N LYS A 58 -6.54 -19.13 -14.46
CA LYS A 58 -6.80 -17.99 -15.36
C LYS A 58 -7.63 -16.93 -14.65
N GLU A 59 -8.68 -17.32 -13.93
CA GLU A 59 -9.56 -16.42 -13.21
C GLU A 59 -8.80 -15.67 -12.10
N SER A 60 -7.99 -16.36 -11.30
CA SER A 60 -7.15 -15.70 -10.29
C SER A 60 -6.15 -14.71 -10.89
N ILE A 61 -5.57 -14.99 -12.07
CA ILE A 61 -4.70 -14.04 -12.78
C ILE A 61 -5.49 -12.81 -13.26
N ARG A 62 -6.71 -13.00 -13.79
CA ARG A 62 -7.60 -11.89 -14.20
C ARG A 62 -7.96 -11.01 -13.01
N LYS A 63 -8.47 -11.60 -11.92
CA LYS A 63 -8.79 -10.90 -10.66
C LYS A 63 -7.59 -10.10 -10.14
N ARG A 64 -6.38 -10.67 -10.16
CA ARG A 64 -5.15 -9.95 -9.75
C ARG A 64 -4.85 -8.73 -10.63
N LYS A 65 -5.03 -8.83 -11.96
CA LYS A 65 -4.81 -7.71 -12.88
C LYS A 65 -5.85 -6.60 -12.66
N GLU A 66 -7.10 -6.97 -12.46
CA GLU A 66 -8.19 -6.04 -12.16
C GLU A 66 -7.96 -5.32 -10.82
N LEU A 67 -7.60 -6.06 -9.77
CA LEU A 67 -7.23 -5.48 -8.48
C LEU A 67 -6.07 -4.49 -8.61
N LYS A 68 -5.06 -4.82 -9.43
CA LYS A 68 -3.92 -3.93 -9.68
C LYS A 68 -4.35 -2.64 -10.40
N SER A 69 -5.22 -2.72 -11.41
CA SER A 69 -5.68 -1.53 -12.13
C SER A 69 -6.59 -0.64 -11.29
N ILE A 70 -7.44 -1.24 -10.44
CA ILE A 70 -8.26 -0.51 -9.46
C ILE A 70 -7.35 0.22 -8.46
N ASN A 71 -6.35 -0.47 -7.91
CA ASN A 71 -5.44 0.12 -6.93
C ASN A 71 -4.61 1.27 -7.53
N ASN A 72 -4.18 1.15 -8.78
CA ASN A 72 -3.46 2.22 -9.48
C ASN A 72 -4.33 3.46 -9.67
N ARG A 73 -5.57 3.31 -10.16
CA ARG A 73 -6.52 4.43 -10.32
C ARG A 73 -6.81 5.12 -9.00
N PHE A 74 -6.99 4.34 -7.94
CA PHE A 74 -7.18 4.89 -6.60
C PHE A 74 -5.96 5.66 -6.10
N LYS A 75 -4.74 5.15 -6.35
CA LYS A 75 -3.50 5.85 -5.99
C LYS A 75 -3.34 7.18 -6.75
N GLU A 76 -3.64 7.20 -8.04
CA GLU A 76 -3.65 8.43 -8.85
C GLU A 76 -4.66 9.45 -8.32
N GLU A 77 -5.83 8.98 -7.91
CA GLU A 77 -6.86 9.83 -7.32
C GLU A 77 -6.41 10.43 -5.98
N LEU A 78 -5.78 9.65 -5.10
CA LEU A 78 -5.19 10.16 -3.85
C LEU A 78 -4.09 11.20 -4.10
N LEU A 79 -3.25 10.97 -5.11
CA LEU A 79 -2.20 11.92 -5.51
C LEU A 79 -2.81 13.25 -5.99
N ASN A 80 -3.91 13.20 -6.73
CA ASN A 80 -4.64 14.40 -7.14
C ASN A 80 -5.17 15.21 -5.94
N TYR A 81 -5.61 14.55 -4.86
CA TYR A 81 -5.98 15.26 -3.63
C TYR A 81 -4.79 15.94 -2.95
N GLU A 82 -3.60 15.33 -2.99
CA GLU A 82 -2.37 15.91 -2.43
C GLU A 82 -1.93 17.13 -3.24
N ASN A 83 -1.88 17.02 -4.57
CA ASN A 83 -1.54 18.14 -5.45
C ASN A 83 -2.51 19.32 -5.23
N LYS A 84 -3.82 19.07 -5.11
CA LYS A 84 -4.80 20.12 -4.81
C LYS A 84 -4.61 20.76 -3.44
N LEU A 85 -4.12 20.02 -2.45
CA LEU A 85 -3.81 20.58 -1.13
C LEU A 85 -2.57 21.47 -1.20
N ASP A 86 -1.57 21.07 -1.97
CA ASP A 86 -0.37 21.86 -2.21
C ASP A 86 -0.68 23.13 -2.99
N ASP A 87 -1.50 23.04 -4.06
CA ASP A 87 -1.99 24.21 -4.80
C ASP A 87 -2.72 25.21 -3.88
N LEU A 88 -3.59 24.70 -2.99
CA LEU A 88 -4.28 25.56 -2.01
C LEU A 88 -3.30 26.23 -1.05
N LYS A 89 -2.23 25.54 -0.65
CA LYS A 89 -1.20 26.08 0.23
C LYS A 89 -0.41 27.17 -0.48
N ASP A 90 -0.03 26.94 -1.73
CA ASP A 90 0.67 27.93 -2.57
C ASP A 90 -0.18 29.18 -2.79
N LEU A 91 -1.49 29.04 -3.03
CA LEU A 91 -2.40 30.19 -3.18
C LEU A 91 -2.54 31.00 -1.89
N LYS A 92 -2.53 30.33 -0.74
CA LYS A 92 -2.53 30.99 0.57
C LYS A 92 -1.19 31.72 0.79
N ASP A 93 -0.07 31.07 0.53
CA ASP A 93 1.26 31.63 0.73
C ASP A 93 1.53 32.83 -0.20
N LYS A 94 0.89 32.85 -1.37
CA LYS A 94 0.85 34.00 -2.30
C LYS A 94 -0.12 35.11 -1.89
N GLY A 95 -0.86 34.94 -0.78
CA GLY A 95 -1.85 35.92 -0.30
C GLY A 95 -3.11 36.02 -1.18
N ILE A 96 -3.33 35.07 -2.10
CA ILE A 96 -4.52 35.01 -2.97
C ILE A 96 -5.73 34.52 -2.17
N LEU A 97 -5.50 33.63 -1.21
CA LEU A 97 -6.52 33.14 -0.29
C LEU A 97 -6.30 33.71 1.11
N THR A 98 -7.40 34.07 1.77
CA THR A 98 -7.38 34.32 3.21
C THR A 98 -7.13 33.01 3.98
N GLN A 99 -6.66 33.14 5.23
CA GLN A 99 -6.44 31.97 6.09
C GLN A 99 -7.75 31.18 6.32
N ASP A 100 -8.88 31.87 6.42
CA ASP A 100 -10.18 31.25 6.65
C ASP A 100 -10.68 30.48 5.43
N GLU A 101 -10.53 31.04 4.22
CA GLU A 101 -10.87 30.35 2.97
C GLU A 101 -9.99 29.11 2.77
N PHE A 102 -8.70 29.23 3.06
CA PHE A 102 -7.78 28.09 3.03
C PHE A 102 -8.22 27.00 4.02
N ASN A 103 -8.55 27.37 5.25
CA ASN A 103 -8.99 26.42 6.28
C ASN A 103 -10.27 25.69 5.86
N GLN A 104 -11.26 26.40 5.33
CA GLN A 104 -12.52 25.80 4.89
C GLN A 104 -12.32 24.85 3.70
N LYS A 105 -11.58 25.29 2.67
CA LYS A 105 -11.35 24.49 1.45
C LYS A 105 -10.47 23.27 1.73
N SER A 106 -9.40 23.43 2.51
CA SER A 106 -8.51 22.32 2.88
C SER A 106 -9.21 21.31 3.79
N ALA A 107 -10.09 21.76 4.70
CA ALA A 107 -10.88 20.85 5.54
C ALA A 107 -11.83 19.98 4.71
N LYS A 108 -12.55 20.59 3.74
CA LYS A 108 -13.42 19.86 2.82
C LYS A 108 -12.65 18.84 2.01
N LEU A 109 -11.51 19.23 1.44
CA LEU A 109 -10.67 18.36 0.61
C LEU A 109 -10.07 17.19 1.40
N LYS A 110 -9.64 17.42 2.65
CA LYS A 110 -9.18 16.36 3.57
C LYS A 110 -10.32 15.42 3.95
N ALA A 111 -11.54 15.93 4.16
CA ALA A 111 -12.70 15.11 4.45
C ALA A 111 -13.07 14.19 3.28
N ASP A 112 -13.05 14.72 2.05
CA ASP A 112 -13.30 13.94 0.83
C ASP A 112 -12.23 12.86 0.60
N LYS A 113 -10.95 13.21 0.81
CA LYS A 113 -9.84 12.22 0.76
C LYS A 113 -10.06 11.09 1.76
N THR A 114 -10.34 11.45 3.02
CA THR A 114 -10.62 10.46 4.08
C THR A 114 -11.83 9.60 3.73
N LYS A 115 -12.87 10.20 3.14
CA LYS A 115 -14.06 9.48 2.66
C LYS A 115 -13.69 8.35 1.70
N LYS A 116 -12.93 8.68 0.66
CA LYS A 116 -12.49 7.70 -0.34
C LYS A 116 -11.54 6.65 0.21
N GLU A 117 -10.64 7.02 1.11
CA GLU A 117 -9.76 6.07 1.78
C GLU A 117 -10.54 5.01 2.56
N VAL A 118 -11.55 5.43 3.32
CA VAL A 118 -12.40 4.52 4.09
C VAL A 118 -13.24 3.63 3.17
N GLU A 119 -13.81 4.17 2.09
CA GLU A 119 -14.61 3.41 1.13
C GLU A 119 -13.84 2.25 0.49
N GLN A 120 -12.52 2.37 0.37
CA GLN A 120 -11.67 1.29 -0.16
C GLN A 120 -11.32 0.20 0.84
N THR A 121 -11.60 0.42 2.12
CA THR A 121 -11.28 -0.55 3.18
C THR A 121 -12.15 -1.80 3.08
N ALA A 122 -11.60 -2.93 3.52
CA ALA A 122 -12.36 -4.17 3.60
C ALA A 122 -13.53 -4.06 4.60
N GLU A 123 -13.38 -3.24 5.65
CA GLU A 123 -14.42 -3.03 6.67
C GLU A 123 -15.62 -2.29 6.09
N TYR A 124 -15.39 -1.20 5.35
CA TYR A 124 -16.48 -0.48 4.67
C TYR A 124 -17.17 -1.35 3.61
N LYS A 125 -16.39 -2.08 2.79
CA LYS A 125 -16.95 -2.97 1.76
C LYS A 125 -17.87 -4.03 2.38
N LYS A 126 -17.44 -4.66 3.48
CA LYS A 126 -18.29 -5.60 4.23
C LYS A 126 -19.55 -4.94 4.77
N LEU A 127 -19.46 -3.73 5.33
CA LEU A 127 -20.66 -3.02 5.80
C LEU A 127 -21.62 -2.73 4.64
N LYS A 128 -21.08 -2.37 3.48
CA LYS A 128 -21.86 -2.10 2.29
C LYS A 128 -22.53 -3.37 1.76
N ASP A 129 -21.78 -4.47 1.65
CA ASP A 129 -22.33 -5.77 1.25
C ASP A 129 -23.48 -6.20 2.16
N LEU A 130 -23.32 -6.10 3.50
CA LEU A 130 -24.37 -6.43 4.46
C LEU A 130 -25.61 -5.52 4.37
N TYR A 131 -25.42 -4.25 3.96
CA TYR A 131 -26.54 -3.34 3.73
C TYR A 131 -27.26 -3.65 2.41
N ASP A 132 -26.50 -3.90 1.34
CA ASP A 132 -27.03 -4.25 0.02
C ASP A 132 -27.78 -5.61 0.08
N ASP A 133 -27.33 -6.54 0.93
CA ASP A 133 -27.99 -7.81 1.23
C ASP A 133 -29.24 -7.65 2.13
N GLY A 134 -29.57 -6.43 2.58
CA GLY A 134 -30.72 -6.15 3.44
C GLY A 134 -30.57 -6.63 4.89
N ILE A 135 -29.37 -7.08 5.30
CA ILE A 135 -29.09 -7.54 6.67
C ILE A 135 -29.01 -6.35 7.63
N LEU A 136 -28.53 -5.21 7.15
CA LEU A 136 -28.49 -3.97 7.92
C LEU A 136 -29.59 -3.02 7.47
N THR A 137 -30.22 -2.36 8.43
CA THR A 137 -31.05 -1.19 8.15
C THR A 137 -30.19 0.00 7.72
N LYS A 138 -30.80 0.98 7.05
CA LYS A 138 -30.13 2.23 6.67
C LYS A 138 -29.51 2.95 7.87
N GLU A 139 -30.23 3.00 8.98
CA GLU A 139 -29.77 3.65 10.22
C GLU A 139 -28.56 2.94 10.83
N GLU A 140 -28.56 1.61 10.86
CA GLU A 140 -27.42 0.82 11.33
C GLU A 140 -26.19 0.98 10.45
N PHE A 141 -26.40 0.96 9.13
CA PHE A 141 -25.32 1.17 8.16
C PHE A 141 -24.70 2.56 8.31
N GLU A 142 -25.51 3.62 8.41
CA GLU A 142 -25.04 4.99 8.59
C GLU A 142 -24.30 5.18 9.91
N SER A 143 -24.85 4.65 11.01
CA SER A 143 -24.23 4.72 12.35
C SER A 143 -22.88 3.99 12.39
N LYS A 144 -22.80 2.76 11.86
CA LYS A 144 -21.55 1.99 11.80
C LYS A 144 -20.52 2.65 10.89
N THR A 145 -20.96 3.23 9.76
CA THR A 145 -20.10 3.97 8.84
C THR A 145 -19.53 5.22 9.49
N LYS A 146 -20.34 5.99 10.23
CA LYS A 146 -19.88 7.17 10.97
C LYS A 146 -18.82 6.80 12.02
N ASN A 147 -19.03 5.72 12.76
CA ASN A 147 -18.05 5.20 13.72
C ASN A 147 -16.75 4.77 13.03
N LEU A 148 -16.84 4.15 11.86
CA LEU A 148 -15.68 3.76 11.06
C LEU A 148 -14.88 5.01 10.63
N PHE A 149 -15.56 6.04 10.13
CA PHE A 149 -14.93 7.32 9.78
C PHE A 149 -14.19 7.96 10.94
N GLN A 150 -14.81 7.98 12.12
CA GLN A 150 -14.19 8.54 13.32
C GLN A 150 -12.96 7.75 13.75
N LYS A 151 -13.02 6.40 13.70
CA LYS A 151 -11.86 5.54 13.96
C LYS A 151 -10.71 5.83 12.99
N PHE A 152 -11.00 5.95 11.70
CA PHE A 152 -10.00 6.28 10.68
C PHE A 152 -9.36 7.65 10.90
N LYS A 153 -10.15 8.68 11.21
CA LYS A 153 -9.63 10.01 11.52
C LYS A 153 -8.67 9.99 12.71
N ASN A 154 -9.04 9.28 13.78
CA ASN A 154 -8.19 9.13 14.96
C ASN A 154 -6.89 8.39 14.63
N ILE A 155 -6.97 7.30 13.85
CA ILE A 155 -5.79 6.54 13.41
C ILE A 155 -4.86 7.43 12.57
N ASN A 156 -5.41 8.19 11.62
CA ASN A 156 -4.61 9.06 10.76
C ASN A 156 -3.92 10.16 11.56
N ASN A 157 -4.58 10.76 12.56
CA ASN A 157 -3.95 11.73 13.46
C ASN A 157 -2.75 11.11 14.21
N ILE A 158 -2.90 9.89 14.72
CA ILE A 158 -1.80 9.18 15.41
C ILE A 158 -0.67 8.87 14.42
N LYS A 159 -0.97 8.43 13.20
CA LYS A 159 0.05 8.17 12.17
C LYS A 159 0.88 9.41 11.88
N VAL A 160 0.22 10.56 11.66
CA VAL A 160 0.89 11.84 11.38
C VAL A 160 1.85 12.20 12.51
N ASN A 161 1.39 12.09 13.76
CA ASN A 161 2.25 12.38 14.91
C ASN A 161 3.43 11.41 15.00
N LEU A 162 3.21 10.13 14.69
CA LEU A 162 4.22 9.06 14.77
C LEU A 162 5.30 9.16 13.69
N TYR A 163 5.02 9.71 12.51
CA TYR A 163 6.01 9.78 11.42
C TYR A 163 7.25 10.58 11.81
N GLY A 164 8.42 10.06 11.46
CA GLY A 164 9.70 10.71 11.69
C GLY A 164 10.65 9.89 12.56
N GLN A 165 11.72 10.54 13.00
CA GLN A 165 12.79 9.94 13.78
C GLN A 165 12.58 10.21 15.27
N TRP A 166 12.82 9.19 16.09
CA TRP A 166 12.58 9.19 17.52
C TRP A 166 13.77 8.63 18.26
N LEU A 167 14.06 9.18 19.43
CA LEU A 167 15.18 8.81 20.29
C LEU A 167 14.68 8.22 21.61
N SER A 168 15.26 7.10 21.97
CA SER A 168 15.39 6.62 23.35
C SER A 168 16.82 6.91 23.83
N GLU A 169 17.11 6.56 25.09
CA GLU A 169 18.46 6.62 25.67
C GLU A 169 19.54 6.06 24.72
N ASP A 170 19.38 4.82 24.24
CA ASP A 170 20.40 4.15 23.44
C ASP A 170 20.04 3.90 21.97
N MET A 171 18.78 4.15 21.58
CA MET A 171 18.22 3.70 20.31
C MET A 171 17.54 4.81 19.54
N VAL A 172 17.70 4.77 18.22
CA VAL A 172 16.97 5.57 17.25
C VAL A 172 15.88 4.71 16.63
N TYR A 173 14.69 5.26 16.46
CA TYR A 173 13.54 4.65 15.80
C TYR A 173 13.06 5.55 14.67
N LEU A 174 12.73 4.99 13.52
CA LEU A 174 12.25 5.70 12.35
C LEU A 174 10.93 5.09 11.89
N PHE A 175 9.86 5.88 11.91
CA PHE A 175 8.54 5.50 11.42
C PHE A 175 8.26 6.22 10.10
N ASN A 176 8.25 5.48 9.00
CA ASN A 176 8.08 6.02 7.66
C ASN A 176 6.60 6.05 7.23
N MET A 177 6.29 6.89 6.24
CA MET A 177 4.94 7.07 5.68
C MET A 177 4.39 5.81 5.00
N ASP A 178 5.27 4.96 4.46
CA ASP A 178 4.93 3.68 3.83
C ASP A 178 4.64 2.55 4.85
N ASN A 179 4.54 2.89 6.14
CA ASN A 179 4.43 1.97 7.28
C ASN A 179 5.65 1.05 7.47
N SER A 180 6.80 1.39 6.89
CA SER A 180 8.06 0.76 7.28
C SER A 180 8.59 1.37 8.57
N PHE A 181 9.26 0.54 9.35
CA PHE A 181 9.85 0.87 10.65
C PHE A 181 11.32 0.47 10.61
N LYS A 182 12.20 1.34 11.09
CA LYS A 182 13.62 1.03 11.29
C LYS A 182 14.05 1.41 12.70
N PHE A 183 15.02 0.69 13.26
CA PHE A 183 15.65 1.10 14.50
C PHE A 183 17.10 0.64 14.56
N TYR A 184 17.95 1.45 15.21
CA TYR A 184 19.38 1.23 15.31
C TYR A 184 19.96 1.90 16.57
N PRO A 185 21.07 1.41 17.14
CA PRO A 185 21.74 2.07 18.25
C PRO A 185 22.25 3.46 17.87
N LYS A 186 22.16 4.43 18.80
CA LYS A 186 22.51 5.84 18.58
C LYS A 186 23.96 6.03 18.11
N ASN A 187 24.87 5.17 18.56
CA ASN A 187 26.31 5.28 18.28
C ASN A 187 26.78 4.44 17.07
N THR A 188 25.86 3.84 16.31
CA THR A 188 26.19 3.06 15.11
C THR A 188 25.84 3.79 13.83
N LYS A 189 26.65 3.58 12.78
CA LYS A 189 26.32 4.04 11.43
C LYS A 189 25.00 3.41 10.98
N GLU A 190 24.18 4.17 10.25
CA GLU A 190 22.84 3.78 9.78
C GLU A 190 22.79 2.43 9.05
N SER A 191 23.92 1.90 8.58
CA SER A 191 24.03 0.62 7.88
C SER A 191 23.72 -0.61 8.75
N ILE A 192 23.72 -0.50 10.09
CA ILE A 192 23.38 -1.61 11.00
C ILE A 192 22.00 -1.35 11.62
N TYR A 193 20.96 -1.47 10.80
CA TYR A 193 19.58 -1.25 11.24
C TYR A 193 18.75 -2.52 11.17
N LYS A 194 17.79 -2.58 12.08
CA LYS A 194 16.73 -3.57 12.11
C LYS A 194 15.51 -2.93 11.45
N SER A 195 14.85 -3.64 10.54
CA SER A 195 13.71 -3.10 9.79
C SER A 195 12.50 -4.02 9.80
N GLY A 196 11.33 -3.41 9.82
CA GLY A 196 10.07 -4.11 9.90
C GLY A 196 8.92 -3.25 9.38
N HIS A 197 7.71 -3.67 9.72
CA HIS A 197 6.49 -2.92 9.41
C HIS A 197 5.75 -2.58 10.68
N TRP A 198 5.06 -1.46 10.67
CA TRP A 198 4.18 -1.10 11.77
C TRP A 198 2.76 -0.88 11.30
N LYS A 199 1.81 -1.01 12.21
CA LYS A 199 0.39 -0.76 11.94
C LYS A 199 -0.30 -0.31 13.22
N ILE A 200 -1.16 0.69 13.10
CA ILE A 200 -2.07 1.08 14.18
C ILE A 200 -3.32 0.20 14.09
N ILE A 201 -3.67 -0.46 15.19
CA ILE A 201 -4.92 -1.23 15.30
C ILE A 201 -6.06 -0.30 15.74
N ASP A 202 -5.79 0.50 16.77
CA ASP A 202 -6.76 1.38 17.41
C ASP A 202 -6.05 2.60 17.99
N LYS A 203 -6.81 3.46 18.68
CA LYS A 203 -6.31 4.72 19.25
C LYS A 203 -5.10 4.57 20.18
N ASN A 204 -4.90 3.40 20.77
CA ASN A 204 -3.91 3.16 21.81
C ASN A 204 -2.97 2.00 21.47
N THR A 205 -3.01 1.41 20.28
CA THR A 205 -2.27 0.19 19.98
C THR A 205 -1.56 0.28 18.63
N ILE A 206 -0.23 0.20 18.68
CA ILE A 206 0.64 0.03 17.53
C ILE A 206 1.19 -1.41 17.56
N ILE A 207 1.11 -2.11 16.44
CA ILE A 207 1.89 -3.32 16.21
C ILE A 207 3.16 -2.93 15.48
N VAL A 208 4.28 -3.44 15.97
CA VAL A 208 5.55 -3.41 15.25
C VAL A 208 5.95 -4.85 14.97
N ASN A 209 6.09 -5.19 13.69
CA ASN A 209 6.54 -6.48 13.23
C ASN A 209 8.01 -6.39 12.85
N TYR A 210 8.88 -6.80 13.77
CA TYR A 210 10.31 -6.97 13.53
C TYR A 210 10.76 -8.28 14.15
N ASN A 211 11.17 -9.25 13.33
CA ASN A 211 11.42 -10.67 13.67
C ASN A 211 10.20 -11.40 14.28
N LYS A 212 9.61 -10.85 15.34
CA LYS A 212 8.37 -11.25 15.97
C LYS A 212 7.40 -10.07 16.00
N ARG A 213 6.12 -10.39 16.20
CA ARG A 213 5.05 -9.41 16.34
C ARG A 213 5.08 -8.83 17.75
N SER A 214 5.43 -7.56 17.86
CA SER A 214 5.45 -6.81 19.11
C SER A 214 4.25 -5.87 19.17
N VAL A 215 3.59 -5.79 20.34
CA VAL A 215 2.45 -4.91 20.57
C VAL A 215 2.87 -3.79 21.50
N LEU A 216 2.77 -2.55 21.01
CA LEU A 216 3.05 -1.33 21.75
C LEU A 216 1.71 -0.68 22.14
N LYS A 217 1.45 -0.52 23.43
CA LYS A 217 0.27 0.20 23.92
C LYS A 217 0.63 1.67 24.14
N ILE A 218 0.17 2.55 23.28
CA ILE A 218 0.34 4.00 23.43
C ILE A 218 -0.39 4.47 24.69
N LYS A 219 0.33 5.19 25.54
CA LYS A 219 -0.20 5.92 26.69
C LYS A 219 -0.39 7.39 26.36
N GLU A 220 0.54 7.97 25.61
CA GLU A 220 0.56 9.38 25.24
C GLU A 220 1.31 9.49 23.91
N ILE A 221 0.78 10.25 22.95
CA ILE A 221 1.49 10.61 21.74
C ILE A 221 1.23 12.09 21.44
N THR A 222 2.29 12.88 21.43
CA THR A 222 2.29 14.28 21.03
C THR A 222 3.23 14.46 19.85
N GLU A 223 3.37 15.68 19.35
CA GLU A 223 4.31 15.98 18.26
C GLU A 223 5.75 15.63 18.63
N ASN A 224 6.16 15.78 19.88
CA ASN A 224 7.57 15.64 20.29
C ASN A 224 7.83 14.44 21.23
N LYS A 225 6.78 13.75 21.69
CA LYS A 225 6.90 12.72 22.73
C LYS A 225 5.96 11.55 22.47
N LEU A 226 6.50 10.34 22.54
CA LEU A 226 5.75 9.10 22.50
C LEU A 226 5.99 8.33 23.79
N VAL A 227 4.94 8.05 24.53
CA VAL A 227 4.96 7.17 25.70
C VAL A 227 4.17 5.92 25.37
N TYR A 228 4.81 4.76 25.46
CA TYR A 228 4.17 3.47 25.20
C TYR A 228 4.54 2.41 26.23
N LEU A 229 3.74 1.36 26.31
CA LEU A 229 4.04 0.15 27.05
C LEU A 229 4.44 -0.96 26.09
N TYR A 230 5.53 -1.64 26.38
CA TYR A 230 5.94 -2.88 25.72
C TYR A 230 6.29 -3.89 26.81
N GLU A 231 5.71 -5.10 26.74
CA GLU A 231 5.86 -6.13 27.79
C GLU A 231 5.61 -5.58 29.21
N ASN A 232 4.59 -4.72 29.34
CA ASN A 232 4.21 -3.99 30.57
C ASN A 232 5.25 -3.00 31.12
N LYS A 233 6.36 -2.76 30.42
CA LYS A 233 7.35 -1.73 30.76
C LYS A 233 7.05 -0.44 30.02
N LYS A 234 7.22 0.70 30.71
CA LYS A 234 7.03 2.03 30.15
C LYS A 234 8.28 2.45 29.39
N HIS A 235 8.09 2.92 28.17
CA HIS A 235 9.13 3.48 27.31
C HIS A 235 8.73 4.88 26.88
N ILE A 236 9.72 5.75 26.72
CA ILE A 236 9.55 7.14 26.32
C ILE A 236 10.48 7.38 25.14
N LEU A 237 9.93 7.90 24.03
CA LEU A 237 10.71 8.39 22.91
C LEU A 237 10.50 9.89 22.75
N GLN A 238 11.56 10.58 22.35
CA GLN A 238 11.55 12.00 21.98
C GLN A 238 11.75 12.13 20.48
N LYS A 239 10.94 12.95 19.81
CA LYS A 239 11.08 13.16 18.37
C LYS A 239 12.29 14.04 18.07
N ILE A 240 13.03 13.69 17.02
CA ILE A 240 14.05 14.56 16.43
C ILE A 240 13.34 15.40 15.37
N ASN A 241 13.40 16.71 15.53
CA ASN A 241 12.95 17.67 14.51
C ASN A 241 13.98 17.79 13.40
#